data_AF-A0A7X6CZT2-F1
#
_entry.id   AF-A0A7X6CZT2-F1
#
_cell.length_a   1.000
_cell.length_b   1.000
_cell.length_c   1.000
_cell.angle_alpha   90.00
_cell.angle_beta   90.00
_cell.angle_gamma   90.00
#
_symmetry.space_group_name_H-M   'P 1'
#
loop_
_entity.id
_entity.type
_entity.pdbx_description
1 polymer ?
#
loop_
_entity_poly.entity_id
_entity_poly.type
_entity_poly.pdbx_seq_one_letter_code
_entity_poly.pdbx_strand_id
1 'polypeptide(L)'
;MSMSGRRAVGPSAWAVERFGRRAGALVEAVPVRVAEAHAKARAAHLAAGLKKRSPYGVALAGVVRENLAELARELDEHVRDVRGYEYAVINDHALFPFRYGDGPRPLDRARLPANVSPTRRRLFRAHGPQSPDGLFEIDEDVATETYLGLREAFEELGAATRLVCVFFTADVENGVHAIHWGEAHLEPDRTFTWLHREELPLAPVPPA
;
A
#
# COMPACT_ATOMS: atom_id res chain seq x y z
N MET A 1 -32.05 10.78 -21.05
CA MET A 1 -30.97 11.49 -20.34
C MET A 1 -31.20 11.34 -18.85
N SER A 2 -30.27 10.72 -18.14
CA SER A 2 -30.10 10.84 -16.68
C SER A 2 -28.67 10.43 -16.35
N MET A 3 -27.75 11.39 -16.39
CA MET A 3 -26.42 11.23 -15.79
C MET A 3 -26.60 11.44 -14.29
N SER A 4 -26.76 10.34 -13.56
CA SER A 4 -26.59 10.36 -12.10
C SER A 4 -25.12 10.64 -11.84
N GLY A 5 -24.78 11.91 -11.64
CA GLY A 5 -23.46 12.34 -11.20
C GLY A 5 -23.08 11.55 -9.95
N ARG A 6 -22.04 10.71 -10.07
CA ARG A 6 -21.34 10.18 -8.90
C ARG A 6 -20.86 11.40 -8.14
N ARG A 7 -21.53 11.71 -7.02
CA ARG A 7 -21.09 12.74 -6.10
C ARG A 7 -19.67 12.35 -5.68
N ALA A 8 -18.68 13.13 -6.09
CA ALA A 8 -17.31 12.97 -5.62
C ALA A 8 -17.38 13.04 -4.09
N VAL A 9 -17.20 11.90 -3.44
CA VAL A 9 -17.03 11.86 -2.00
C VAL A 9 -15.66 12.48 -1.79
N GLY A 10 -15.64 13.73 -1.32
CA GLY A 10 -14.39 14.41 -0.99
C GLY A 10 -13.57 13.61 0.03
N PRO A 11 -12.30 13.98 0.25
CA PRO A 11 -11.45 13.24 1.16
C PRO A 11 -12.06 13.17 2.56
N SER A 12 -11.91 12.03 3.21
CA SER A 12 -12.33 11.87 4.61
C SER A 12 -11.50 12.77 5.53
N ALA A 13 -12.01 12.99 6.75
CA ALA A 13 -11.26 13.75 7.75
C ALA A 13 -9.89 13.12 8.04
N TRP A 14 -9.81 11.79 8.06
CA TRP A 14 -8.55 11.06 8.22
C TRP A 14 -7.58 11.33 7.07
N ALA A 15 -8.05 11.28 5.82
CA ALA A 15 -7.21 11.55 4.66
C ALA A 15 -6.71 13.01 4.66
N VAL A 16 -7.56 13.97 5.05
CA VAL A 16 -7.17 15.38 5.19
C VAL A 16 -6.12 15.57 6.28
N GLU A 17 -6.25 14.88 7.42
CA GLU A 17 -5.27 14.95 8.51
C GLU A 17 -3.89 14.42 8.08
N ARG A 18 -3.85 13.34 7.30
CA ARG A 18 -2.58 12.71 6.87
C ARG A 18 -1.94 13.40 5.69
N PHE A 19 -2.72 13.82 4.71
CA PHE A 19 -2.20 14.29 3.42
C PHE A 19 -2.43 15.79 3.18
N GLY A 20 -3.10 16.48 4.11
CA GLY A 20 -3.39 17.91 4.02
C GLY A 20 -4.08 18.27 2.71
N ARG A 21 -3.55 19.30 2.03
CA ARG A 21 -4.07 19.79 0.75
C ARG A 21 -4.06 18.75 -0.37
N ARG A 22 -3.26 17.68 -0.26
CA ARG A 22 -3.15 16.62 -1.28
C ARG A 22 -4.21 15.53 -1.15
N ALA A 23 -4.95 15.49 -0.04
CA ALA A 23 -5.91 14.42 0.24
C ALA A 23 -6.93 14.21 -0.88
N GLY A 24 -7.51 15.29 -1.41
CA GLY A 24 -8.48 15.21 -2.52
C GLY A 24 -7.86 14.61 -3.79
N ALA A 25 -6.68 15.10 -4.18
CA ALA A 25 -5.96 14.58 -5.34
C ALA A 25 -5.60 13.09 -5.19
N LEU A 26 -5.20 12.66 -3.99
CA LEU A 26 -4.86 11.26 -3.74
C LEU A 26 -6.08 10.34 -3.79
N VAL A 27 -7.22 10.74 -3.21
CA VAL A 27 -8.47 9.95 -3.26
C VAL A 27 -8.91 9.68 -4.69
N GLU A 28 -8.71 10.65 -5.59
CA GLU A 28 -9.04 10.53 -7.01
C GLU A 28 -7.97 9.75 -7.80
N ALA A 29 -6.69 10.04 -7.57
CA ALA A 29 -5.60 9.52 -8.40
C ALA A 29 -5.16 8.11 -8.01
N VAL A 30 -5.16 7.73 -6.73
CA VAL A 30 -4.69 6.39 -6.30
C VAL A 30 -5.44 5.27 -7.01
N PRO A 31 -6.79 5.27 -7.10
CA PRO A 31 -7.51 4.26 -7.87
C PRO A 31 -7.13 4.20 -9.34
N VAL A 32 -6.94 5.36 -9.97
CA VAL A 32 -6.52 5.47 -11.38
C VAL A 32 -5.14 4.85 -11.57
N ARG A 33 -4.18 5.17 -10.70
CA ARG A 33 -2.83 4.60 -10.71
C ARG A 33 -2.82 3.09 -10.53
N VAL A 34 -3.70 2.56 -9.69
CA VAL A 34 -3.84 1.09 -9.51
C VAL A 34 -4.47 0.44 -10.75
N ALA A 35 -5.46 1.07 -11.38
CA ALA A 35 -6.09 0.58 -12.61
C ALA A 35 -5.13 0.61 -13.82
N GLU A 36 -4.34 1.67 -13.97
CA GLU A 36 -3.26 1.78 -14.97
C GLU A 36 -2.22 0.67 -14.78
N ALA A 37 -1.83 0.41 -13.53
CA ALA A 37 -0.88 -0.64 -13.21
C ALA A 37 -1.42 -2.03 -13.57
N HIS A 38 -2.72 -2.27 -13.33
CA HIS A 38 -3.39 -3.49 -13.79
C HIS A 38 -3.32 -3.62 -15.32
N ALA A 39 -3.67 -2.57 -16.07
CA ALA A 39 -3.63 -2.59 -17.53
C ALA A 39 -2.22 -2.94 -18.06
N LYS A 40 -1.19 -2.26 -17.56
CA LYS A 40 0.22 -2.51 -17.91
C LYS A 40 0.64 -3.94 -17.55
N ALA A 41 0.33 -4.41 -16.35
CA ALA A 41 0.69 -5.77 -15.91
C ALA A 41 -0.04 -6.86 -16.70
N ARG A 42 -1.30 -6.63 -17.06
CA ARG A 42 -2.09 -7.53 -17.91
C ARG A 42 -1.52 -7.61 -19.32
N ALA A 43 -1.18 -6.48 -19.93
CA ALA A 43 -0.55 -6.44 -21.25
C ALA A 43 0.78 -7.22 -21.25
N ALA A 44 1.64 -7.01 -20.24
CA ALA A 44 2.88 -7.74 -20.08
C ALA A 44 2.65 -9.25 -19.90
N HIS A 45 1.65 -9.66 -19.13
CA HIS A 45 1.31 -11.07 -18.95
C HIS A 45 0.84 -11.73 -20.26
N LEU A 46 -0.03 -11.06 -21.02
CA LEU A 46 -0.51 -11.53 -22.30
C LEU A 46 0.64 -11.67 -23.32
N ALA A 47 1.53 -10.67 -23.38
CA ALA A 47 2.70 -10.70 -24.25
C ALA A 47 3.66 -11.83 -23.89
N ALA A 48 3.81 -12.16 -22.61
CA ALA A 48 4.67 -13.26 -22.16
C ALA A 48 4.13 -14.64 -22.54
N GLY A 49 2.82 -14.80 -22.79
CA GLY A 49 2.20 -16.07 -23.18
C GLY A 49 2.34 -17.19 -22.15
N LEU A 50 2.68 -16.87 -20.90
CA LEU A 50 2.93 -17.85 -19.84
C LEU A 50 1.62 -18.29 -19.17
N LYS A 51 1.47 -19.59 -18.96
CA LYS A 51 0.33 -20.15 -18.19
C LYS A 51 0.36 -19.78 -16.71
N LYS A 52 1.55 -19.51 -16.16
CA LYS A 52 1.71 -19.13 -14.76
C LYS A 52 1.29 -17.67 -14.57
N ARG A 53 0.45 -17.40 -13.56
CA ARG A 53 0.01 -16.04 -13.18
C ARG A 53 1.02 -15.26 -12.33
N SER A 54 2.13 -15.88 -11.90
CA SER A 54 3.15 -15.22 -11.08
C SER A 54 3.75 -13.95 -11.72
N PRO A 55 4.02 -13.89 -13.05
CA PRO A 55 4.58 -12.69 -13.68
C PRO A 55 3.62 -11.50 -13.59
N TYR A 56 2.30 -11.74 -13.74
CA TYR A 56 1.29 -10.69 -13.57
C TYR A 56 1.36 -10.07 -12.17
N GLY A 57 1.42 -10.90 -11.12
CA GLY A 57 1.46 -10.39 -9.75
C GLY A 57 2.73 -9.61 -9.43
N VAL A 58 3.88 -10.04 -9.95
CA VAL A 58 5.15 -9.32 -9.78
C VAL A 58 5.12 -7.98 -10.53
N ALA A 59 4.70 -7.99 -11.80
CA ALA A 59 4.57 -6.77 -12.61
C ALA A 59 3.61 -5.77 -11.95
N LEU A 60 2.42 -6.22 -11.53
CA LEU A 60 1.45 -5.36 -10.88
C LEU A 60 2.01 -4.69 -9.62
N ALA A 61 2.68 -5.45 -8.76
CA ALA A 61 3.26 -4.90 -7.53
C ALA A 61 4.46 -3.97 -7.77
N GLY A 62 5.13 -4.09 -8.91
CA GLY A 62 6.15 -3.15 -9.39
C GLY A 62 5.50 -1.86 -9.85
N VAL A 63 4.64 -1.96 -10.86
CA VAL A 63 4.02 -0.81 -11.53
C VAL A 63 3.12 0.00 -10.60
N VAL A 64 2.38 -0.61 -9.67
CA VAL A 64 1.62 0.18 -8.67
C VAL A 64 2.55 1.08 -7.85
N ARG A 65 3.73 0.58 -7.45
CA ARG A 65 4.69 1.35 -6.67
C ARG A 65 5.27 2.49 -7.50
N GLU A 66 5.68 2.21 -8.73
CA GLU A 66 6.18 3.21 -9.68
C GLU A 66 5.14 4.31 -9.92
N ASN A 67 3.91 3.93 -10.25
CA ASN A 67 2.81 4.87 -10.48
C ASN A 67 2.50 5.74 -9.25
N LEU A 68 2.60 5.20 -8.02
CA LEU A 68 2.44 6.00 -6.80
C LEU A 68 3.62 6.98 -6.60
N ALA A 69 4.85 6.56 -6.90
CA ALA A 69 6.01 7.44 -6.85
C ALA A 69 5.93 8.57 -7.90
N GLU A 70 5.48 8.26 -9.12
CA GLU A 70 5.15 9.25 -10.16
C GLU A 70 4.08 10.22 -9.69
N LEU A 71 3.00 9.73 -9.07
CA LEU A 71 1.96 10.58 -8.49
C LEU A 71 2.52 11.55 -7.43
N ALA A 72 3.43 11.10 -6.55
CA ALA A 72 4.08 12.02 -5.61
C ALA A 72 4.87 13.11 -6.34
N ARG A 73 5.63 12.76 -7.39
CA ARG A 73 6.39 13.75 -8.17
C ARG A 73 5.48 14.78 -8.85
N GLU A 74 4.36 14.33 -9.43
CA GLU A 74 3.37 15.22 -10.05
C GLU A 74 2.69 16.17 -9.06
N LEU A 75 2.61 15.76 -7.80
CA LEU A 75 2.09 16.57 -6.71
C LEU A 75 3.18 17.41 -6.02
N ASP A 76 4.39 17.48 -6.56
CA ASP A 76 5.56 18.12 -5.94
C ASP A 76 5.83 17.61 -4.50
N GLU A 77 5.57 16.33 -4.25
CA GLU A 77 5.83 15.63 -2.99
C GLU A 77 7.09 14.75 -3.09
N HIS A 78 7.53 14.21 -1.96
CA HIS A 78 8.78 13.46 -1.89
C HIS A 78 8.64 12.03 -2.41
N VAL A 79 9.73 11.52 -2.98
CA VAL A 79 9.94 10.08 -3.25
C VAL A 79 11.19 9.65 -2.50
N ARG A 80 11.11 8.54 -1.77
CA ARG A 80 12.23 7.97 -1.01
C ARG A 80 12.58 6.60 -1.54
N ASP A 81 13.85 6.39 -1.88
CA ASP A 81 14.37 5.07 -2.24
C ASP A 81 14.67 4.28 -0.97
N VAL A 82 14.05 3.11 -0.82
CA VAL A 82 14.33 2.16 0.25
C VAL A 82 14.80 0.87 -0.38
N ARG A 83 16.13 0.68 -0.42
CA ARG A 83 16.78 -0.53 -0.94
C ARG A 83 16.40 -0.83 -2.40
N GLY A 84 16.38 0.21 -3.24
CA GLY A 84 16.04 0.11 -4.66
C GLY A 84 14.55 0.11 -4.95
N TYR A 85 13.71 0.46 -3.97
CA TYR A 85 12.28 0.60 -4.13
C TYR A 85 11.84 2.01 -3.77
N GLU A 86 11.27 2.72 -4.74
CA GLU A 86 10.77 4.06 -4.55
C GLU A 86 9.41 4.06 -3.82
N TYR A 87 9.29 4.85 -2.77
CA TYR A 87 8.03 5.06 -2.04
C TYR A 87 7.63 6.53 -2.11
N ALA A 88 6.37 6.76 -2.49
CA ALA A 88 5.72 8.06 -2.41
C ALA A 88 5.58 8.47 -0.94
N VAL A 89 6.07 9.67 -0.58
CA VAL A 89 5.96 10.23 0.77
C VAL A 89 5.26 11.58 0.68
N ILE A 90 4.06 11.64 1.25
CA ILE A 90 3.22 12.84 1.25
C ILE A 90 3.02 13.24 2.70
N ASN A 91 3.47 14.44 3.08
CA ASN A 91 3.34 14.95 4.46
C ASN A 91 3.80 13.92 5.51
N ASP A 92 5.01 13.38 5.35
CA ASP A 92 5.60 12.31 6.19
C ASP A 92 4.83 10.98 6.24
N HIS A 93 3.93 10.74 5.27
CA HIS A 93 3.24 9.46 5.13
C HIS A 93 3.69 8.72 3.85
N ALA A 94 4.37 7.60 4.04
CA ALA A 94 4.81 6.73 2.97
C ALA A 94 3.66 5.81 2.52
N LEU A 95 3.31 5.87 1.23
CA LEU A 95 2.29 4.98 0.64
C LEU A 95 2.90 3.61 0.34
N PHE A 96 2.35 2.56 0.95
CA PHE A 96 2.82 1.18 0.81
C PHE A 96 1.80 0.31 0.07
N PRO A 97 2.01 0.02 -1.23
CA PRO A 97 1.09 -0.82 -1.97
C PRO A 97 1.28 -2.31 -1.64
N PHE A 98 0.17 -3.00 -1.38
CA PHE A 98 0.16 -4.42 -1.09
C PHE A 98 -1.05 -5.14 -1.70
N ARG A 99 -0.77 -6.08 -2.60
CA ARG A 99 -1.79 -6.99 -3.12
C ARG A 99 -2.00 -8.14 -2.13
N TYR A 100 -3.18 -8.20 -1.51
CA TYR A 100 -3.48 -9.21 -0.49
C TYR A 100 -4.30 -10.41 -1.00
N GLY A 101 -4.70 -10.40 -2.27
CA GLY A 101 -5.39 -11.52 -2.89
C GLY A 101 -5.48 -11.43 -4.42
N ASP A 102 -5.76 -12.58 -5.03
CA ASP A 102 -5.97 -12.81 -6.46
C ASP A 102 -7.43 -13.06 -6.83
N GLY A 103 -8.34 -12.53 -6.01
CA GLY A 103 -9.78 -12.54 -6.23
C GLY A 103 -10.48 -11.74 -5.14
N PRO A 104 -11.82 -11.56 -5.23
CA PRO A 104 -12.60 -10.86 -4.22
C PRO A 104 -12.39 -11.50 -2.84
N ARG A 105 -11.93 -10.70 -1.87
CA ARG A 105 -11.66 -11.15 -0.51
C ARG A 105 -11.87 -9.99 0.46
N PRO A 106 -12.49 -10.20 1.62
CA PRO A 106 -12.58 -9.19 2.66
C PRO A 106 -11.20 -8.77 3.17
N LEU A 107 -11.02 -7.47 3.49
CA LEU A 107 -9.77 -6.94 4.01
C LEU A 107 -9.32 -7.61 5.32
N ASP A 108 -10.26 -8.05 6.16
CA ASP A 108 -9.96 -8.79 7.42
C ASP A 108 -9.24 -10.13 7.19
N ARG A 109 -9.24 -10.62 5.94
CA ARG A 109 -8.49 -11.83 5.55
C ARG A 109 -7.14 -11.53 4.93
N ALA A 110 -6.73 -10.26 4.86
CA ALA A 110 -5.40 -9.87 4.40
C ALA A 110 -4.34 -10.41 5.37
N ARG A 111 -3.30 -11.03 4.80
CA ARG A 111 -2.18 -11.57 5.57
C ARG A 111 -0.89 -11.34 4.84
N LEU A 112 0.18 -11.02 5.57
CA LEU A 112 1.50 -10.93 4.98
C LEU A 112 1.99 -12.35 4.59
N PRO A 113 2.48 -12.57 3.36
CA PRO A 113 2.97 -13.88 2.94
C PRO A 113 4.10 -14.36 3.84
N ALA A 114 4.17 -15.67 4.12
CA ALA A 114 5.21 -16.23 4.99
C ALA A 114 6.63 -15.98 4.43
N ASN A 115 6.74 -16.00 3.11
CA ASN A 115 7.96 -15.77 2.34
C ASN A 115 8.17 -14.29 1.94
N VAL A 116 7.49 -13.35 2.60
CA VAL A 116 7.72 -11.92 2.39
C VAL A 116 9.18 -11.55 2.67
N SER A 117 9.74 -10.61 1.91
CA SER A 117 11.10 -10.13 2.15
C SER A 117 11.25 -9.53 3.56
N PRO A 118 12.42 -9.69 4.21
CA PRO A 118 12.70 -9.05 5.49
C PRO A 118 12.48 -7.53 5.47
N THR A 119 12.83 -6.86 4.36
CA THR A 119 12.62 -5.42 4.17
C THR A 119 11.15 -5.01 4.32
N ARG A 120 10.23 -5.72 3.66
CA ARG A 120 8.79 -5.40 3.76
C ARG A 120 8.26 -5.64 5.17
N ARG A 121 8.69 -6.72 5.83
CA ARG A 121 8.32 -6.99 7.23
C ARG A 121 8.82 -5.89 8.17
N ARG A 122 10.07 -5.43 7.97
CA ARG A 122 10.67 -4.33 8.73
C ARG A 122 9.95 -3.01 8.49
N LEU A 123 9.53 -2.71 7.25
CA LEU A 123 8.77 -1.48 6.94
C LEU A 123 7.49 -1.36 7.79
N PHE A 124 6.70 -2.43 7.87
CA PHE A 124 5.50 -2.43 8.72
C PHE A 124 5.82 -2.25 10.20
N ARG A 125 6.91 -2.86 10.70
CA ARG A 125 7.27 -2.79 12.13
C ARG A 125 7.84 -1.44 12.53
N ALA A 126 8.65 -0.84 11.66
CA ALA A 126 9.35 0.40 11.94
C ALA A 126 8.47 1.65 11.69
N HIS A 127 7.66 1.63 10.62
CA HIS A 127 6.88 2.81 10.21
C HIS A 127 5.36 2.63 10.36
N GLY A 128 4.87 1.42 10.62
CA GLY A 128 3.47 1.19 10.95
C GLY A 128 3.12 1.66 12.37
N PRO A 129 1.82 1.81 12.66
CA PRO A 129 1.38 2.09 14.02
C PRO A 129 1.84 0.98 14.97
N GLN A 130 2.13 1.35 16.22
CA GLN A 130 2.51 0.39 17.25
C GLN A 130 1.26 -0.26 17.84
N SER A 131 1.39 -1.49 18.37
CA SER A 131 0.28 -2.16 19.02
C SER A 131 -0.22 -1.33 20.22
N PRO A 132 -1.54 -1.14 20.39
CA PRO A 132 -2.13 -0.49 21.56
C PRO A 132 -1.73 -1.15 22.89
N ASP A 133 -1.45 -2.46 22.86
CA ASP A 133 -1.10 -3.27 24.04
C ASP A 133 0.40 -3.22 24.38
N GLY A 134 1.10 -2.17 23.94
CA GLY A 134 2.56 -1.99 24.03
C GLY A 134 3.16 -1.81 25.44
N LEU A 135 2.55 -2.34 26.50
CA LEU A 135 3.11 -2.45 27.85
C LEU A 135 3.43 -3.92 28.21
N PHE A 136 3.94 -4.69 27.26
CA PHE A 136 4.75 -5.84 27.66
C PHE A 136 6.12 -5.29 28.02
N GLU A 137 6.40 -5.17 29.34
CA GLU A 137 7.75 -4.99 29.87
C GLU A 137 8.65 -6.01 29.17
N ILE A 138 9.51 -5.52 28.27
CA ILE A 138 10.56 -6.34 27.69
C ILE A 138 11.57 -6.50 28.82
N ASP A 139 11.66 -7.70 29.37
CA ASP A 139 12.76 -8.08 30.26
C ASP A 139 14.07 -7.67 29.58
N GLU A 140 14.82 -6.73 30.17
CA GLU A 140 15.97 -6.05 29.54
C GLU A 140 17.03 -7.04 29.04
N ASP A 141 17.03 -8.26 29.58
CA ASP A 141 17.97 -9.33 29.27
C ASP A 141 17.64 -10.12 27.97
N VAL A 142 16.47 -9.91 27.33
CA VAL A 142 16.04 -10.63 26.12
C VAL A 142 15.82 -9.70 24.91
N ALA A 143 16.23 -8.44 24.98
CA ALA A 143 16.27 -7.55 23.83
C ALA A 143 17.49 -7.84 22.94
N THR A 144 17.47 -8.95 22.20
CA THR A 144 18.55 -9.26 21.25
C THR A 144 18.66 -8.15 20.19
N GLU A 145 19.88 -7.74 19.80
CA GLU A 145 20.16 -6.74 18.75
C GLU A 145 19.32 -6.92 17.48
N THR A 146 18.98 -8.17 17.14
CA THR A 146 18.07 -8.53 16.05
C THR A 146 16.67 -7.89 16.17
N TYR A 147 16.10 -7.79 17.37
CA TYR A 147 14.79 -7.19 17.62
C TYR A 147 14.83 -5.65 17.55
N LEU A 148 15.91 -5.04 18.05
CA LEU A 148 16.15 -3.60 17.96
C LEU A 148 16.36 -3.18 16.49
N GLY A 149 17.18 -3.91 15.73
CA GLY A 149 17.39 -3.66 14.29
C GLY A 149 16.14 -3.86 13.42
N LEU A 150 15.18 -4.68 13.86
CA LEU A 150 13.89 -4.87 13.19
C LEU A 150 12.90 -3.72 13.42
N ARG A 151 13.14 -2.86 14.42
CA ARG A 151 12.32 -1.68 14.73
C ARG A 151 13.00 -0.35 14.35
N GLU A 152 14.31 -0.36 14.12
CA GLU A 152 14.99 0.80 13.56
C GLU A 152 14.33 1.24 12.25
N ALA A 153 14.03 2.53 12.18
CA ALA A 153 13.52 3.17 11.00
C ALA A 153 14.44 2.91 9.80
N PHE A 154 13.88 2.90 8.60
CA PHE A 154 14.69 3.14 7.42
C PHE A 154 15.11 4.60 7.46
N GLU A 155 16.41 4.85 7.66
CA GLU A 155 16.97 6.21 7.65
C GLU A 155 16.58 6.96 6.38
N GLU A 156 16.47 6.24 5.26
CA GLU A 156 16.04 6.77 3.96
C GLU A 156 14.62 7.37 3.99
N LEU A 157 13.72 6.77 4.79
CA LEU A 157 12.37 7.30 5.05
C LEU A 157 12.37 8.35 6.16
N GLY A 158 13.30 8.27 7.11
CA GLY A 158 13.33 9.12 8.29
C GLY A 158 12.40 8.61 9.40
N ALA A 159 12.82 8.81 10.65
CA ALA A 159 12.15 8.25 11.83
C ALA A 159 10.72 8.81 12.07
N ALA A 160 10.42 10.01 11.56
CA ALA A 160 9.10 10.62 11.67
C ALA A 160 8.08 10.03 10.67
N THR A 161 8.56 9.36 9.61
CA THR A 161 7.69 8.88 8.54
C THR A 161 6.80 7.74 9.01
N ARG A 162 5.51 7.86 8.72
CA ARG A 162 4.47 6.86 9.02
C ARG A 162 4.09 6.10 7.75
N LEU A 163 3.61 4.88 7.92
CA LEU A 163 3.19 4.02 6.82
C LEU A 163 1.67 4.10 6.61
N VAL A 164 1.25 4.51 5.41
CA VAL A 164 -0.13 4.32 4.94
C VAL A 164 -0.15 3.15 3.97
N CYS A 165 -0.91 2.13 4.33
CA CYS A 165 -1.14 0.95 3.53
C CYS A 165 -2.08 1.27 2.37
N VAL A 166 -1.74 0.85 1.15
CA VAL A 166 -2.65 0.84 -0.01
C VAL A 166 -2.87 -0.62 -0.40
N PHE A 167 -3.88 -1.24 0.21
CA PHE A 167 -4.19 -2.66 0.09
C PHE A 167 -5.20 -2.90 -1.01
N PHE A 168 -4.95 -3.88 -1.87
CA PHE A 168 -5.87 -4.18 -2.96
C PHE A 168 -5.92 -5.67 -3.30
N THR A 169 -7.01 -6.07 -3.95
CA THR A 169 -7.17 -7.38 -4.58
C THR A 169 -7.30 -7.19 -6.07
N ALA A 170 -6.63 -8.02 -6.85
CA ALA A 170 -6.73 -7.98 -8.29
C ALA A 170 -6.43 -9.35 -8.90
N ASP A 171 -7.00 -9.66 -10.06
CA ASP A 171 -6.59 -10.79 -10.90
C ASP A 171 -6.44 -10.35 -12.35
N VAL A 172 -5.90 -11.23 -13.20
CA VAL A 172 -5.52 -10.84 -14.56
C VAL A 172 -6.72 -10.80 -15.51
N GLU A 173 -7.77 -11.55 -15.19
CA GLU A 173 -8.98 -11.69 -15.98
C GLU A 173 -10.01 -10.60 -15.67
N ASN A 174 -10.24 -10.31 -14.39
CA ASN A 174 -11.31 -9.47 -13.89
C ASN A 174 -10.84 -8.09 -13.38
N GLY A 175 -9.53 -7.86 -13.31
CA GLY A 175 -8.99 -6.59 -12.86
C GLY A 175 -8.96 -6.42 -11.35
N VAL A 176 -9.09 -5.18 -10.90
CA VAL A 176 -9.00 -4.78 -9.49
C VAL A 176 -10.39 -4.89 -8.86
N HIS A 177 -10.50 -5.63 -7.76
CA HIS A 177 -11.79 -5.91 -7.10
C HIS A 177 -12.08 -4.97 -5.93
N ALA A 178 -11.04 -4.53 -5.25
CA ALA A 178 -11.15 -3.67 -4.07
C ALA A 178 -9.83 -2.94 -3.86
N ILE A 179 -9.93 -1.69 -3.39
CA ILE A 179 -8.80 -0.87 -2.94
C ILE A 179 -9.18 -0.29 -1.59
N HIS A 180 -8.32 -0.51 -0.60
CA HIS A 180 -8.43 0.08 0.72
C HIS A 180 -7.15 0.82 1.01
N TRP A 181 -7.25 1.88 1.80
CA TRP A 181 -6.08 2.47 2.42
C TRP A 181 -6.30 2.76 3.90
N GLY A 182 -5.21 2.96 4.62
CA GLY A 182 -5.27 3.22 6.05
C GLY A 182 -3.99 2.86 6.79
N GLU A 183 -4.08 2.84 8.11
CA GLU A 183 -2.97 2.56 9.02
C GLU A 183 -3.19 1.19 9.65
N ALA A 184 -2.22 0.28 9.47
CA ALA A 184 -2.29 -1.09 9.92
C ALA A 184 -1.05 -1.50 10.69
N HIS A 185 -1.24 -2.05 11.88
CA HIS A 185 -0.21 -2.74 12.64
C HIS A 185 -0.06 -4.17 12.10
N LEU A 186 1.19 -4.61 11.88
CA LEU A 186 1.48 -5.99 11.48
C LEU A 186 1.67 -6.87 12.71
N GLU A 187 0.76 -7.83 12.88
CA GLU A 187 0.77 -8.76 14.00
C GLU A 187 1.83 -9.88 13.84
N PRO A 188 2.28 -10.51 14.94
CA PRO A 188 3.20 -11.64 14.89
C PRO A 188 2.69 -12.82 14.02
N ASP A 189 1.37 -13.04 13.98
CA ASP A 189 0.73 -14.09 13.19
C ASP A 189 0.56 -13.73 11.69
N ARG A 190 1.09 -12.57 11.28
CA ARG A 190 1.04 -11.98 9.93
C ARG A 190 -0.31 -11.41 9.53
N THR A 191 -1.25 -11.26 10.45
CA THR A 191 -2.48 -10.48 10.23
C THR A 191 -2.22 -8.99 10.45
N PHE A 192 -3.27 -8.20 10.23
CA PHE A 192 -3.22 -6.75 10.35
C PHE A 192 -4.32 -6.28 11.29
N THR A 193 -3.92 -5.52 12.31
CA THR A 193 -4.85 -4.75 13.15
C THR A 193 -4.93 -3.34 12.59
N TRP A 194 -6.13 -2.95 12.14
CA TRP A 194 -6.35 -1.65 11.49
C TRP A 194 -6.70 -0.58 12.52
N LEU A 195 -5.90 0.47 12.62
CA LEU A 195 -6.24 1.67 13.41
C LEU A 195 -7.28 2.51 12.66
N HIS A 196 -7.10 2.62 11.34
CA HIS A 196 -8.04 3.24 10.44
C HIS A 196 -8.02 2.51 9.11
N ARG A 197 -9.18 2.38 8.46
CA ARG A 197 -9.30 1.92 7.09
C ARG A 197 -10.50 2.57 6.43
N GLU A 198 -10.35 2.87 5.14
CA GLU A 198 -11.47 3.23 4.27
C GLU A 198 -11.27 2.62 2.89
N GLU A 199 -12.38 2.40 2.20
CA GLU A 199 -12.40 1.87 0.84
C GLU A 199 -12.35 3.02 -0.16
N LEU A 200 -11.45 2.90 -1.15
CA LEU A 200 -11.36 3.82 -2.26
C LEU A 200 -12.23 3.34 -3.43
N PRO A 201 -12.86 4.26 -4.18
CA PRO A 201 -13.65 3.87 -5.34
C PRO A 201 -12.76 3.19 -6.38
N LEU A 202 -13.32 2.25 -7.14
CA LEU A 202 -12.62 1.68 -8.29
C LEU A 202 -12.64 2.65 -9.47
N ALA A 203 -11.49 2.84 -10.09
CA ALA A 203 -11.36 3.52 -11.37
C ALA A 203 -11.57 2.52 -12.54
N PRO A 204 -12.11 2.97 -13.68
CA PRO A 204 -12.17 2.15 -14.87
C PRO A 204 -10.75 1.81 -15.34
N VAL A 205 -10.56 0.57 -15.82
CA VAL A 205 -9.30 0.14 -16.41
C VAL A 205 -9.13 0.83 -17.78
N PRO A 206 -8.01 1.51 -18.04
CA PRO A 206 -7.74 2.08 -19.36
C PRO A 206 -7.75 0.99 -20.44
N PRO A 207 -8.21 1.30 -21.67
CA PRO A 207 -8.05 0.38 -22.79
C PRO A 207 -6.57 0.07 -23.01
N ALA A 208 -6.29 -1.19 -23.38
CA ALA A 208 -4.95 -1.65 -23.72
C ALA A 208 -4.46 -1.08 -25.05
#